data_AF-A0A2G3A107-F1
#
_entry.id   AF-A0A2G3A107-F1
#
_cell.length_a   1.000
_cell.length_b   1.000
_cell.length_c   1.000
_cell.angle_alpha   90.00
_cell.angle_beta   90.00
_cell.angle_gamma   90.00
#
_symmetry.space_group_name_H-M   'P 1'
#
loop_
_entity.id
_entity.type
_entity.pdbx_description
1 polymer ?
#
loop_
_entity_poly.entity_id
_entity_poly.type
_entity_poly.pdbx_seq_one_letter_code
_entity_poly.pdbx_strand_id
1 'polypeptide(L)'
;KRIENQTNRQVSFSKRRSGLLKKAYELSILCDAEVALLLFSPSGKAYQFASHDMERTILRYKNEVGLSNNSDQGLRAVEVWKTKINDMRRTIDELEVRDNIKSFMRKTSISKSK
;
A
#
# COMPACT_ATOMS: atom_id res chain seq x y z
N LYS A 1 3.39 37.14 4.06
CA LYS A 1 2.03 37.37 4.60
C LYS A 1 1.01 36.54 3.82
N ARG A 2 -0.04 36.03 4.47
CA ARG A 2 -1.16 35.30 3.83
C ARG A 2 -2.00 36.25 2.97
N ILE A 3 -2.57 35.76 1.87
CA ILE A 3 -3.54 36.53 1.05
C ILE A 3 -4.91 36.37 1.69
N GLU A 4 -5.52 37.45 2.18
CA GLU A 4 -6.80 37.39 2.91
C GLU A 4 -8.00 37.16 1.98
N ASN A 5 -8.07 37.89 0.86
CA ASN A 5 -9.15 37.74 -0.11
C ASN A 5 -9.11 36.33 -0.75
N GLN A 6 -10.23 35.60 -0.63
CA GLN A 6 -10.33 34.20 -1.05
C GLN A 6 -10.16 34.01 -2.56
N THR A 7 -10.80 34.84 -3.38
CA THR A 7 -10.70 34.79 -4.85
C THR A 7 -9.26 35.06 -5.30
N ASN A 8 -8.63 36.11 -4.77
CA ASN A 8 -7.23 36.43 -5.08
C ASN A 8 -6.28 35.32 -4.63
N ARG A 9 -6.57 34.70 -3.48
CA ARG A 9 -5.79 33.56 -2.97
C ARG A 9 -5.91 32.34 -3.89
N GLN A 10 -7.10 32.03 -4.39
CA GLN A 10 -7.34 30.91 -5.32
C GLN A 10 -6.62 31.11 -6.65
N VAL A 11 -6.72 32.31 -7.23
CA VAL A 11 -6.03 32.67 -8.48
C VAL A 11 -4.52 32.62 -8.28
N SER A 12 -4.03 33.19 -7.19
CA SER A 12 -2.60 33.19 -6.85
C SER A 12 -2.06 31.79 -6.60
N PHE A 13 -2.81 30.94 -5.88
CA PHE A 13 -2.46 29.54 -5.66
C PHE A 13 -2.29 28.82 -7.00
N SER A 14 -3.25 28.99 -7.92
CA SER A 14 -3.20 28.34 -9.23
C SER A 14 -1.96 28.77 -10.03
N LYS A 15 -1.69 30.08 -10.12
CA LYS A 15 -0.52 30.61 -10.83
C LYS A 15 0.81 30.17 -10.20
N ARG A 16 0.93 30.28 -8.87
CA ARG A 16 2.16 29.94 -8.14
C ARG A 16 2.43 28.43 -8.14
N ARG A 17 1.37 27.61 -8.02
CA ARG A 17 1.47 26.14 -8.14
C ARG A 17 2.03 25.77 -9.50
N SER A 18 1.48 26.32 -10.59
CA SER A 18 2.00 26.04 -11.93
C SER A 18 3.45 26.50 -12.11
N GLY A 19 3.82 27.68 -11.58
CA GLY A 19 5.20 28.16 -11.62
C GLY A 19 6.17 27.26 -10.84
N LEU A 20 5.76 26.79 -9.66
CA LEU A 20 6.56 25.88 -8.84
C LEU A 20 6.74 24.52 -9.52
N LEU A 21 5.70 23.99 -10.15
CA LEU A 21 5.77 22.74 -10.92
C LEU A 21 6.76 22.84 -12.08
N LYS A 22 6.75 23.96 -12.83
CA LYS A 22 7.73 24.18 -13.90
C LYS A 22 9.17 24.17 -13.39
N LYS A 23 9.44 24.87 -12.27
CA LYS A 23 10.77 24.88 -11.67
C LYS A 23 11.21 23.51 -11.14
N ALA A 24 10.29 22.75 -10.53
CA ALA A 24 10.57 21.40 -10.05
C ALA A 24 10.94 20.47 -11.21
N TYR A 25 10.23 20.60 -12.34
CA TYR A 25 10.53 19.88 -13.58
C TYR A 25 11.87 20.29 -14.20
N GLU A 26 12.13 21.59 -14.33
CA GLU A 26 13.41 22.11 -14.82
C GLU A 26 14.57 21.60 -13.97
N LEU A 27 14.44 21.63 -12.64
CA LEU A 27 15.46 21.11 -11.72
C LEU A 27 15.70 19.61 -11.92
N SER A 28 14.65 18.81 -12.05
CA SER A 28 14.81 17.36 -12.23
C SER A 28 15.56 17.02 -13.51
N ILE A 29 15.32 17.78 -14.58
CA ILE A 29 15.98 17.55 -15.88
C ILE A 29 17.40 18.13 -15.91
N LEU A 30 17.58 19.38 -15.49
CA LEU A 30 18.87 20.08 -15.62
C LEU A 30 19.96 19.53 -14.69
N CYS A 31 19.56 18.95 -13.56
CA CYS A 31 20.49 18.46 -12.56
C CYS A 31 20.42 16.95 -12.34
N ASP A 32 19.68 16.21 -13.17
CA ASP A 32 19.40 14.77 -13.01
C ASP A 32 18.96 14.43 -11.57
N ALA A 33 18.11 15.28 -11.00
CA ALA A 33 17.68 15.19 -9.62
C ALA A 33 16.31 14.51 -9.53
N GLU A 34 16.17 13.54 -8.63
CA GLU A 34 14.86 12.98 -8.30
C GLU A 34 14.08 13.97 -7.44
N VAL A 35 13.03 14.56 -8.02
CA VAL A 35 12.18 15.57 -7.38
C VAL A 35 10.76 15.04 -7.22
N ALA A 36 10.18 15.24 -6.03
CA ALA A 36 8.76 15.03 -5.74
C ALA A 36 8.19 16.23 -4.97
N LEU A 37 6.93 16.58 -5.27
CA LEU A 37 6.21 17.71 -4.69
C LEU A 37 4.78 17.29 -4.36
N LEU A 38 4.36 17.53 -3.11
CA LEU A 38 3.00 17.31 -2.61
C LEU A 38 2.44 18.65 -2.10
N LEU A 39 1.24 19.01 -2.56
CA LEU A 39 0.58 20.26 -2.18
C LEU A 39 -0.87 19.98 -1.76
N PHE A 40 -1.24 20.47 -0.59
CA PHE A 40 -2.64 20.48 -0.15
C PHE A 40 -3.16 21.91 -0.18
N SER A 41 -4.23 22.13 -0.92
CA SER A 41 -4.93 23.41 -0.89
C SER A 41 -5.75 23.55 0.40
N PRO A 42 -6.12 24.78 0.81
CA PRO A 42 -6.97 24.99 1.98
C PRO A 42 -8.34 24.30 1.93
N SER A 43 -8.81 23.90 0.75
CA SER A 43 -10.03 23.10 0.59
C SER A 43 -9.82 21.59 0.75
N GLY A 44 -8.61 21.16 1.13
CA GLY A 44 -8.24 19.74 1.28
C GLY A 44 -7.87 19.04 -0.02
N LYS A 45 -8.01 19.69 -1.19
CA LYS A 45 -7.63 19.07 -2.47
C LYS A 45 -6.12 18.93 -2.58
N ALA A 46 -5.69 17.70 -2.84
CA ALA A 46 -4.30 17.33 -3.10
C ALA A 46 -3.90 17.63 -4.55
N TYR A 47 -2.65 18.03 -4.73
CA TYR A 47 -1.98 18.18 -6.02
C TYR A 47 -0.58 17.63 -5.88
N GLN A 48 -0.09 16.93 -6.90
CA GLN A 48 1.21 16.30 -6.86
C GLN A 48 1.98 16.43 -8.16
N PHE A 49 3.29 16.32 -8.05
CA PHE A 49 4.22 16.11 -9.15
C PHE A 49 5.38 15.27 -8.67
N ALA A 50 5.82 14.33 -9.50
CA ALA A 50 7.05 13.62 -9.28
C ALA A 50 7.73 13.40 -10.63
N SER A 51 9.05 13.54 -10.64
CA SER A 51 9.90 13.24 -11.80
C SER A 51 9.89 11.75 -12.17
N HIS A 52 9.55 10.90 -11.20
CA HIS A 52 9.35 9.45 -11.31
C HIS A 52 8.07 9.06 -10.57
N ASP A 53 7.88 7.77 -10.28
CA ASP A 53 6.79 7.30 -9.43
C ASP A 53 6.83 7.96 -8.04
N MET A 54 5.69 8.53 -7.62
CA MET A 54 5.58 9.27 -6.37
C MET A 54 5.79 8.37 -5.15
N GLU A 55 5.25 7.16 -5.16
CA GLU A 55 5.38 6.23 -4.03
C GLU A 55 6.83 5.81 -3.83
N ARG A 56 7.54 5.52 -4.94
CA ARG A 56 8.97 5.23 -4.95
C ARG A 56 9.78 6.37 -4.33
N THR A 57 9.56 7.62 -4.74
CA THR A 57 10.33 8.75 -4.21
C THR A 57 10.06 8.97 -2.71
N ILE A 58 8.80 8.81 -2.27
CA ILE A 58 8.43 8.90 -0.85
C ILE A 58 9.08 7.75 -0.06
N LEU A 59 9.07 6.52 -0.59
CA LEU A 59 9.69 5.37 0.06
C LEU A 59 11.20 5.55 0.21
N ARG A 60 11.88 6.02 -0.85
CA ARG A 60 13.30 6.37 -0.82
C ARG A 60 13.57 7.40 0.27
N TYR A 61 12.81 8.49 0.33
CA TYR A 61 12.95 9.49 1.38
C TYR A 61 12.78 8.88 2.77
N LYS A 62 11.71 8.10 3.01
CA LYS A 62 11.46 7.46 4.31
C LYS A 62 12.62 6.56 4.76
N ASN A 63 13.25 5.85 3.83
CA ASN A 63 14.41 5.00 4.11
C ASN A 63 15.64 5.86 4.50
N GLU A 64 15.93 6.92 3.72
CA GLU A 64 17.08 7.82 3.96
C GLU A 64 16.98 8.56 5.30
N VAL A 65 15.78 9.03 5.66
CA VAL A 65 15.58 9.75 6.93
C VAL A 65 15.27 8.85 8.13
N GLY A 66 15.37 7.52 7.96
CA GLY A 66 15.11 6.56 9.04
C GLY A 66 13.66 6.56 9.54
N LEU A 67 12.72 7.06 8.74
CA LEU A 67 11.28 7.02 9.01
C LEU A 67 10.64 5.70 8.59
N SER A 68 11.39 4.82 7.92
CA SER A 68 10.97 3.45 7.65
C SER A 68 10.99 2.62 8.94
N ASN A 69 10.01 2.86 9.81
CA ASN A 69 9.74 2.04 10.99
C ASN A 69 8.32 1.44 10.87
N ASN A 70 8.26 0.11 10.79
CA ASN A 70 7.09 -0.78 10.98
C ASN A 70 6.02 -0.97 9.89
N SER A 71 6.04 -0.31 8.73
CA SER A 71 5.11 -0.73 7.65
C SER A 71 5.48 -2.06 7.00
N ASP A 72 6.75 -2.46 7.05
CA ASP A 72 7.21 -3.79 6.61
C ASP A 72 6.82 -4.90 7.61
N GLN A 73 6.63 -4.56 8.90
CA GLN A 73 6.09 -5.51 9.87
C GLN A 73 4.63 -5.87 9.59
N GLY A 74 3.81 -4.91 9.15
CA GLY A 74 2.42 -5.17 8.78
C GLY A 74 2.30 -6.09 7.56
N LEU A 75 3.08 -5.83 6.50
CA LEU A 75 3.09 -6.65 5.29
C LEU A 75 3.63 -8.06 5.57
N ARG A 76 4.77 -8.18 6.28
CA ARG A 76 5.33 -9.46 6.70
C ARG A 76 4.41 -10.22 7.66
N ALA A 77 3.74 -9.54 8.59
CA ALA A 77 2.77 -10.16 9.47
C ALA A 77 1.60 -10.72 8.66
N VAL A 78 1.06 -9.95 7.70
CA VAL A 78 -0.01 -10.43 6.81
C VAL A 78 0.44 -11.65 5.99
N GLU A 79 1.67 -11.67 5.50
CA GLU A 79 2.25 -12.84 4.80
C GLU A 79 2.34 -14.06 5.72
N VAL A 80 2.83 -13.89 6.96
CA VAL A 80 2.88 -14.96 7.96
C VAL A 80 1.49 -15.49 8.30
N TRP A 81 0.50 -14.62 8.47
CA TRP A 81 -0.88 -15.02 8.73
C TRP A 81 -1.52 -15.75 7.54
N LYS A 82 -1.25 -15.31 6.31
CA LYS A 82 -1.71 -16.02 5.09
C LYS A 82 -1.14 -17.44 5.01
N THR A 83 0.15 -17.61 5.29
CA THR A 83 0.78 -18.95 5.30
C THR A 83 0.16 -19.85 6.36
N LYS A 84 -0.03 -19.34 7.59
CA LYS A 84 -0.68 -20.10 8.67
C LYS A 84 -2.12 -20.49 8.34
N ILE A 85 -2.89 -19.60 7.72
CA ILE A 85 -4.26 -19.90 7.27
C ILE A 85 -4.25 -21.03 6.24
N ASN A 86 -3.32 -21.01 5.29
CA ASN A 86 -3.22 -22.06 4.27
C ASN A 86 -2.84 -23.42 4.89
N ASP A 87 -1.92 -23.45 5.85
CA ASP A 87 -1.53 -24.69 6.54
C ASP A 87 -2.67 -25.25 7.40
N MET A 88 -3.40 -24.39 8.12
CA MET A 88 -4.59 -24.81 8.84
C MET A 88 -5.66 -25.37 7.90
N ARG A 89 -5.84 -24.75 6.72
CA ARG A 89 -6.81 -25.22 5.73
C ARG A 89 -6.45 -26.60 5.18
N ARG A 90 -5.17 -26.86 4.88
CA ARG A 90 -4.69 -28.19 4.53
C ARG A 90 -4.96 -29.22 5.63
N THR A 91 -4.74 -28.83 6.89
CA THR A 91 -5.00 -29.70 8.04
C THR A 91 -6.48 -30.05 8.15
N ILE A 92 -7.38 -29.09 7.91
CA ILE A 92 -8.82 -29.32 7.88
C ILE A 92 -9.17 -30.32 6.77
N ASP A 93 -8.69 -30.09 5.55
CA ASP A 93 -8.95 -30.98 4.40
C ASP A 93 -8.47 -32.42 4.69
N GLU A 94 -7.30 -32.60 5.32
CA GLU A 94 -6.78 -33.90 5.72
C GLU A 94 -7.63 -34.60 6.80
N LEU A 95 -8.14 -33.84 7.77
CA LEU A 95 -9.00 -34.38 8.83
C LEU A 95 -10.37 -34.79 8.26
N GLU A 96 -10.93 -34.01 7.35
CA GLU A 96 -12.19 -34.34 6.66
C GLU A 96 -12.05 -35.64 5.84
N VAL A 97 -10.93 -35.82 5.11
CA VAL A 97 -10.64 -37.06 4.40
C VAL A 97 -10.54 -38.24 5.37
N ARG A 98 -9.83 -38.07 6.50
CA ARG A 98 -9.72 -39.11 7.53
C ARG A 98 -11.07 -39.52 8.09
N ASP A 99 -11.94 -38.57 8.38
CA ASP A 99 -13.27 -38.84 8.94
C ASP A 99 -14.19 -39.51 7.91
N ASN A 100 -14.11 -39.11 6.63
CA ASN A 100 -14.81 -39.76 5.54
C ASN A 100 -14.38 -41.23 5.38
N ILE A 101 -13.07 -41.51 5.41
CA ILE A 101 -12.55 -42.89 5.35
C ILE A 101 -13.00 -43.70 6.57
N LYS A 102 -12.92 -43.15 7.78
CA LYS A 102 -13.40 -43.82 9.00
C LYS A 102 -14.91 -44.10 8.96
N SER A 103 -15.70 -43.19 8.41
CA SER A 103 -17.14 -43.37 8.22
C SER A 103 -17.42 -44.50 7.22
N PHE A 104 -16.70 -44.52 6.10
CA PHE A 104 -16.80 -45.58 5.10
C PHE A 104 -16.44 -46.96 5.68
N MET A 105 -15.29 -47.06 6.36
CA MET A 105 -14.83 -48.31 6.99
C MET A 105 -15.85 -48.85 8.01
N ARG A 106 -16.45 -47.98 8.83
CA ARG A 106 -17.52 -48.37 9.77
C ARG A 106 -18.75 -48.94 9.05
N LYS A 107 -19.19 -48.30 7.95
CA LYS A 107 -20.32 -48.79 7.15
C LYS A 107 -20.05 -50.15 6.50
N THR A 108 -18.83 -50.37 5.99
CA THR A 108 -18.46 -51.66 5.37
C THR A 108 -18.27 -52.79 6.36
N SER A 109 -17.81 -52.51 7.59
CA SER A 109 -17.71 -53.55 8.63
C SER A 109 -19.08 -54.02 9.11
N ILE A 110 -20.07 -53.12 9.15
CA ILE A 110 -21.46 -53.47 9.50
C ILE A 110 -22.11 -54.34 8.42
N SER A 111 -21.80 -54.12 7.13
CA SER A 111 -22.41 -54.90 6.03
C SER A 111 -21.83 -56.31 5.86
N LYS A 112 -20.64 -56.61 6.42
CA LYS A 112 -20.03 -57.95 6.39
C LYS A 112 -20.41 -58.85 7.57
N SER A 113 -21.11 -58.29 8.57
CA SER A 113 -21.48 -59.01 9.80
C SER A 113 -22.97 -59.41 9.84
N LYS A 114 -23.69 -59.26 8.71
CA LYS A 114 -25.01 -59.82 8.44
C LYS A 114 -24.89 -60.81 7.29
#